data_AF-A0A067GVL3-F1
#
_entry.id   AF-A0A067GVL3-F1
#
_cell.length_a   1.000
_cell.length_b   1.000
_cell.length_c   1.000
_cell.angle_alpha   90.00
_cell.angle_beta   90.00
_cell.angle_gamma   90.00
#
_symmetry.space_group_name_H-M   'P 1'
#
loop_
_entity.id
_entity.type
_entity.pdbx_description
1 polymer ?
#
loop_
_entity_poly.entity_id
_entity_poly.type
_entity_poly.pdbx_seq_one_letter_code
_entity_poly.pdbx_strand_id
1 'polypeptide(L)'
;MKDLEKEGLVILKDDGLEGNVDEFENVEDVEKRVDEPEFGISFDSADEMFTYYKAYGKQKGFPVKRRTSKKGSDGILRYVTFACGRSGTSRSNPSNFSRSQTNTKTGCNAKVGGCLDEDGKWQVRTLILEHNHGLNPGKSMYFRCNRNSSSHVKRQLETNDRAGKKLLNMMMSHS
;
A
#
# COMPACT_ATOMS: atom_id res chain seq x y z
N MET A 1 28.59 57.61 -1.04
CA MET A 1 27.74 58.79 -1.27
C MET A 1 26.58 58.31 -2.13
N LYS A 2 25.40 58.14 -1.54
CA LYS A 2 24.33 59.17 -1.45
C LYS A 2 23.54 59.15 -2.77
N ASP A 3 22.23 58.91 -2.88
CA ASP A 3 21.03 58.94 -2.00
C ASP A 3 19.97 58.02 -2.70
N LEU A 4 19.08 57.21 -2.10
CA LEU A 4 17.92 57.39 -1.21
C LEU A 4 16.91 58.50 -1.57
N GLU A 5 15.68 58.10 -1.94
CA GLU A 5 14.35 58.66 -1.59
C GLU A 5 13.29 57.74 -2.27
N LYS A 6 12.51 56.89 -1.57
CA LYS A 6 11.28 57.10 -0.74
C LYS A 6 10.15 57.75 -1.56
N GLU A 7 8.91 57.26 -1.61
CA GLU A 7 7.88 57.01 -0.58
C GLU A 7 6.87 55.99 -1.19
N GLY A 8 6.06 55.19 -0.48
CA GLY A 8 5.31 55.50 0.72
C GLY A 8 4.54 54.30 1.26
N LEU A 9 4.31 54.39 2.56
CA LEU A 9 3.72 53.46 3.52
C LEU A 9 2.19 53.60 3.54
N VAL A 10 1.44 52.50 3.54
CA VAL A 10 0.17 52.42 4.29
C VAL A 10 0.04 51.06 4.98
N ILE A 11 0.12 51.12 6.30
CA ILE A 11 -0.20 50.05 7.25
C ILE A 11 -1.70 50.14 7.51
N LEU A 12 -2.43 49.03 7.37
CA LEU A 12 -3.69 48.81 8.08
C LEU A 12 -3.48 47.61 9.02
N LYS A 13 -3.63 47.89 10.31
CA LYS A 13 -3.69 46.93 11.44
C LYS A 13 -5.05 46.23 11.40
N ASP A 14 -5.04 44.89 11.35
CA ASP A 14 -5.37 43.95 12.45
C ASP A 14 -6.87 43.84 12.76
N ASP A 15 -7.44 42.66 12.48
CA ASP A 15 -8.40 41.96 13.35
C ASP A 15 -8.32 40.46 12.98
N GLY A 16 -7.83 39.65 13.92
CA GLY A 16 -7.34 38.30 13.68
C GLY A 16 -8.39 37.19 13.59
N LEU A 17 -7.93 36.03 13.08
CA LEU A 17 -8.44 34.73 13.52
C LEU A 17 -7.32 33.67 13.44
N GLU A 18 -7.01 33.09 14.59
CA GLU A 18 -6.08 31.99 14.81
C GLU A 18 -6.38 30.76 13.94
N GLY A 19 -5.32 30.09 13.51
CA GLY A 19 -5.44 28.83 12.77
C GLY A 19 -4.11 28.09 12.66
N ASN A 20 -3.59 27.66 13.81
CA ASN A 20 -2.70 26.52 14.06
C ASN A 20 -1.71 26.10 12.95
N VAL A 21 -0.44 26.27 13.29
CA VAL A 21 0.72 25.58 12.71
C VAL A 21 0.52 24.05 12.75
N ASP A 22 0.08 23.45 11.65
CA ASP A 22 0.31 22.01 11.45
C ASP A 22 1.76 21.88 10.97
N GLU A 23 2.65 21.81 11.96
CA GLU A 23 4.02 21.33 11.83
C GLU A 23 3.95 19.91 11.26
N PHE A 24 3.86 19.82 9.93
CA PHE A 24 3.95 18.55 9.24
C PHE A 24 5.38 18.09 9.39
N GLU A 25 5.63 17.29 10.42
CA GLU A 25 6.81 16.44 10.52
C GLU A 25 6.89 15.65 9.22
N ASN A 26 7.66 16.17 8.27
CA ASN A 26 8.23 15.41 7.17
C ASN A 26 9.19 14.43 7.84
N VAL A 27 8.66 13.31 8.31
CA VAL A 27 9.48 12.13 8.53
C VAL A 27 9.90 11.72 7.12
N GLU A 28 11.05 12.22 6.69
CA GLU A 28 11.77 11.68 5.55
C GLU A 28 11.97 10.20 5.85
N ASP A 29 11.05 9.38 5.36
CA ASP A 29 11.19 7.94 5.23
C ASP A 29 12.43 7.76 4.35
N VAL A 30 13.60 7.67 4.97
CA VAL A 30 14.83 7.27 4.30
C VAL A 30 14.50 5.90 3.72
N GLU A 31 14.14 5.88 2.42
CA GLU A 31 13.64 4.68 1.76
C GLU A 31 14.72 3.60 1.83
N LYS A 32 14.61 2.72 2.84
CA LYS A 32 15.54 1.62 3.03
C LYS A 32 15.43 0.77 1.78
N ARG A 33 16.54 0.64 1.05
CA ARG A 33 16.61 -0.25 -0.10
C ARG A 33 16.21 -1.65 0.34
N VAL A 34 15.25 -2.22 -0.36
CA VAL A 34 14.76 -3.57 -0.15
C VAL A 34 15.46 -4.47 -1.15
N ASP A 35 16.09 -5.53 -0.64
CA ASP A 35 16.73 -6.56 -1.45
C ASP A 35 15.69 -7.33 -2.28
N GLU A 36 16.17 -7.95 -3.35
CA GLU A 36 15.31 -8.72 -4.25
C GLU A 36 14.72 -9.94 -3.52
N PRO A 37 13.41 -10.27 -3.70
CA PRO A 37 12.82 -11.43 -3.04
C PRO A 37 13.46 -12.73 -3.52
N GLU A 38 13.85 -13.56 -2.57
CA GLU A 38 14.39 -14.90 -2.82
C GLU A 38 13.44 -15.99 -2.33
N PHE A 39 13.59 -17.19 -2.88
CA PHE A 39 12.91 -18.35 -2.34
C PHE A 39 13.43 -18.68 -0.93
N GLY A 40 12.52 -19.07 -0.04
CA GLY A 40 12.90 -19.53 1.30
C GLY A 40 13.04 -18.44 2.37
N ILE A 41 13.01 -17.15 2.00
CA ILE A 41 12.94 -16.07 2.99
C ILE A 41 11.67 -16.22 3.83
N SER A 42 11.80 -15.95 5.14
CA SER A 42 10.74 -16.15 6.12
C SER A 42 10.37 -14.84 6.82
N PHE A 43 9.10 -14.71 7.18
CA PHE A 43 8.53 -13.54 7.86
C PHE A 43 7.71 -13.99 9.07
N ASP A 44 7.51 -13.11 10.05
CA ASP A 44 6.66 -13.38 11.22
C ASP A 44 5.16 -13.37 10.87
N SER A 45 4.78 -12.69 9.79
CA SER A 45 3.39 -12.61 9.37
C SER A 45 3.21 -12.44 7.86
N ALA A 46 2.03 -12.82 7.37
CA ALA A 46 1.63 -12.56 5.98
C ALA A 46 1.62 -11.06 5.65
N ASP A 47 1.33 -10.20 6.63
CA ASP A 47 1.27 -8.75 6.44
C ASP A 47 2.67 -8.10 6.41
N GLU A 48 3.63 -8.65 7.14
CA GLU A 48 5.04 -8.30 7.01
C GLU A 48 5.57 -8.67 5.62
N MET A 49 5.33 -9.91 5.19
CA MET A 49 5.66 -10.37 3.83
C MET A 49 5.02 -9.47 2.75
N PHE A 50 3.76 -9.04 2.96
CA PHE A 50 3.09 -8.12 2.06
C PHE A 50 3.73 -6.73 2.05
N THR A 51 4.14 -6.24 3.22
CA THR A 51 4.80 -4.94 3.39
C THR A 51 6.16 -4.94 2.70
N TYR A 52 6.95 -6.00 2.90
CA TYR A 52 8.20 -6.24 2.20
C TYR A 52 8.01 -6.21 0.67
N TYR A 53 7.09 -7.02 0.13
CA TYR A 53 6.89 -7.07 -1.31
C TYR A 53 6.30 -5.77 -1.88
N LYS A 54 5.48 -5.04 -1.10
CA LYS A 54 4.99 -3.72 -1.48
C LYS A 54 6.11 -2.69 -1.56
N ALA A 55 7.04 -2.71 -0.61
CA ALA A 55 8.22 -1.83 -0.62
C ALA A 55 9.13 -2.15 -1.81
N TYR A 56 9.39 -3.43 -2.07
CA TYR A 56 10.08 -3.88 -3.29
C TYR A 56 9.38 -3.40 -4.57
N GLY A 57 8.06 -3.54 -4.65
CA GLY A 57 7.26 -3.03 -5.77
C GLY A 57 7.34 -1.51 -5.93
N LYS A 58 7.35 -0.75 -4.82
CA LYS A 58 7.56 0.71 -4.83
C LYS A 58 8.93 1.04 -5.42
N GLN A 59 9.99 0.41 -4.92
CA GLN A 59 11.37 0.60 -5.36
C GLN A 59 11.57 0.28 -6.84
N LYS A 60 11.02 -0.84 -7.32
CA LYS A 60 11.14 -1.24 -8.73
C LYS A 60 10.14 -0.50 -9.63
N GLY A 61 9.06 0.05 -9.08
CA GLY A 61 8.11 0.88 -9.83
C GLY A 61 6.91 0.14 -10.41
N PHE A 62 6.32 -0.79 -9.66
CA PHE A 62 5.05 -1.43 -9.99
C PHE A 62 4.10 -1.49 -8.80
N PRO A 63 2.77 -1.42 -9.05
CA PRO A 63 1.79 -1.55 -7.97
C PRO A 63 1.74 -3.00 -7.49
N VAL A 64 1.48 -3.22 -6.20
CA VAL A 64 1.34 -4.56 -5.60
C VAL A 64 -0.07 -4.72 -5.02
N LYS A 65 -0.64 -5.93 -5.14
CA LYS A 65 -1.94 -6.28 -4.54
C LYS A 65 -1.93 -7.68 -3.94
N ARG A 66 -2.79 -7.93 -2.95
CA ARG A 66 -3.16 -9.29 -2.54
C ARG A 66 -3.99 -9.92 -3.66
N ARG A 67 -3.56 -11.07 -4.17
CA ARG A 67 -4.22 -11.81 -5.25
C ARG A 67 -5.12 -12.90 -4.68
N THR A 68 -4.57 -13.74 -3.81
CA THR A 68 -5.28 -14.88 -3.21
C THR A 68 -4.84 -15.07 -1.77
N SER A 69 -5.75 -15.61 -0.97
CA SER A 69 -5.51 -16.06 0.39
C SER A 69 -6.33 -17.33 0.63
N LYS A 70 -5.73 -18.37 1.20
CA LYS A 70 -6.42 -19.63 1.51
C LYS A 70 -6.23 -19.97 2.98
N LYS A 71 -7.34 -20.25 3.65
CA LYS A 71 -7.37 -20.75 5.02
C LYS A 71 -7.42 -22.27 5.02
N GLY A 72 -6.87 -22.89 6.07
CA GLY A 72 -7.06 -24.30 6.37
C GLY A 72 -8.48 -24.58 6.90
N SER A 73 -8.76 -25.86 7.18
CA SER A 73 -10.00 -26.29 7.83
C SER A 73 -10.15 -25.72 9.24
N ASP A 74 -9.04 -25.45 9.91
CA ASP A 74 -8.90 -24.76 11.19
C ASP A 74 -9.20 -23.26 11.14
N GLY A 75 -9.51 -22.71 9.96
CA GLY A 75 -9.74 -21.27 9.76
C GLY A 75 -8.46 -20.43 9.78
N ILE A 76 -7.29 -21.04 9.99
CA ILE A 76 -5.99 -20.37 10.02
C ILE A 76 -5.56 -20.07 8.58
N LEU A 77 -5.02 -18.87 8.33
CA LEU A 77 -4.50 -18.50 7.03
C LEU A 77 -3.22 -19.31 6.74
N ARG A 78 -3.23 -20.15 5.70
CA ARG A 78 -2.11 -21.05 5.36
C ARG A 78 -1.37 -20.65 4.09
N TYR A 79 -2.02 -19.97 3.16
CA TYR A 79 -1.41 -19.55 1.89
C TYR A 79 -1.80 -18.14 1.51
N VAL A 80 -0.84 -17.38 0.97
CA VAL A 80 -1.06 -16.06 0.37
C VAL A 80 -0.33 -15.93 -0.96
N THR A 81 -0.86 -15.11 -1.84
CA THR A 81 -0.15 -14.67 -3.05
C THR A 81 -0.32 -13.18 -3.24
N PHE A 82 0.79 -12.48 -3.39
CA PHE A 82 0.87 -11.07 -3.72
C PHE A 82 1.32 -10.94 -5.18
N ALA A 83 0.64 -10.13 -5.97
CA ALA A 83 0.89 -10.03 -7.40
C ALA A 83 1.05 -8.57 -7.82
N CYS A 84 1.64 -8.38 -9.01
CA CYS A 84 1.61 -7.10 -9.68
C CYS A 84 0.16 -6.61 -9.83
N GLY A 85 -0.08 -5.33 -9.56
CA GLY A 85 -1.38 -4.68 -9.68
C GLY A 85 -1.92 -4.76 -11.11
N ARG A 86 -1.04 -4.78 -12.12
CA ARG A 86 -1.38 -4.94 -13.54
C ARG A 86 -1.71 -6.37 -13.97
N SER A 87 -1.68 -7.34 -13.05
CA SER A 87 -2.11 -8.72 -13.33
C SER A 87 -3.60 -8.85 -13.64
N GLY A 88 -3.92 -9.87 -14.44
CA GLY A 88 -5.27 -10.18 -14.91
C GLY A 88 -5.68 -9.39 -16.15
N THR A 89 -6.91 -9.58 -16.59
CA THR A 89 -7.51 -8.89 -17.72
C THR A 89 -8.42 -7.76 -17.24
N SER A 90 -8.52 -6.68 -18.01
CA SER A 90 -9.48 -5.63 -17.70
C SER A 90 -10.88 -6.09 -18.09
N ARG A 91 -11.84 -6.07 -17.14
CA ARG A 91 -13.27 -6.29 -17.43
C ARG A 91 -14.01 -4.99 -17.79
N SER A 92 -13.31 -3.90 -18.12
CA SER A 92 -13.98 -2.62 -18.42
C SER A 92 -14.47 -2.54 -19.86
N ASN A 93 -15.74 -2.14 -19.97
CA ASN A 93 -16.27 -1.49 -21.15
C ASN A 93 -15.40 -0.26 -21.50
N PRO A 94 -15.09 0.01 -22.79
CA PRO A 94 -14.20 1.09 -23.22
C PRO A 94 -14.69 2.51 -22.88
N SER A 95 -15.90 2.69 -22.37
CA SER A 95 -16.50 3.99 -22.07
C SER A 95 -16.06 4.64 -20.76
N ASN A 96 -15.35 3.92 -19.87
CA ASN A 96 -14.96 4.46 -18.56
C ASN A 96 -13.51 4.98 -18.56
N PHE A 97 -13.30 6.16 -19.14
CA PHE A 97 -12.00 6.87 -19.23
C PHE A 97 -11.44 7.36 -17.87
N SER A 98 -12.17 7.19 -16.77
CA SER A 98 -11.78 7.66 -15.43
C SER A 98 -10.71 6.77 -14.74
N ARG A 99 -10.36 5.60 -15.30
CA ARG A 99 -9.32 4.77 -14.68
C ARG A 99 -7.95 5.37 -14.91
N SER A 100 -7.31 5.82 -13.82
CA SER A 100 -5.89 6.19 -13.79
C SER A 100 -5.06 5.16 -14.56
N GLN A 101 -4.42 5.63 -15.62
CA GLN A 101 -3.57 4.86 -16.54
C GLN A 101 -2.42 4.12 -15.82
N THR A 102 -2.15 4.47 -14.56
CA THR A 102 -1.13 3.85 -13.71
C THR A 102 -1.39 2.36 -13.42
N ASN A 103 -2.65 1.90 -13.41
CA ASN A 103 -3.03 0.51 -13.06
C ASN A 103 -3.79 -0.22 -14.19
N THR A 104 -3.50 0.10 -15.45
CA THR A 104 -4.01 -0.64 -16.61
C THR A 104 -3.58 -2.11 -16.51
N LYS A 105 -4.52 -3.03 -16.71
CA LYS A 105 -4.26 -4.47 -16.64
C LYS A 105 -3.55 -4.93 -17.92
N THR A 106 -2.41 -5.59 -17.78
CA THR A 106 -1.57 -6.10 -18.89
C THR A 106 -1.47 -7.62 -18.90
N GLY A 107 -2.19 -8.33 -18.03
CA GLY A 107 -2.00 -9.77 -17.86
C GLY A 107 -0.67 -10.14 -17.21
N CYS A 108 -0.01 -9.21 -16.49
CA CYS A 108 1.26 -9.47 -15.83
C CYS A 108 1.20 -10.67 -14.86
N ASN A 109 2.21 -11.53 -14.89
CA ASN A 109 2.30 -12.74 -14.07
C ASN A 109 3.22 -12.61 -12.85
N ALA A 110 3.94 -11.50 -12.70
CA ALA A 110 4.82 -11.25 -11.56
C ALA A 110 4.08 -11.38 -10.23
N LYS A 111 4.59 -12.25 -9.34
CA LYS A 111 3.96 -12.60 -8.07
C LYS A 111 4.96 -13.23 -7.09
N VAL A 112 4.68 -13.04 -5.81
CA VAL A 112 5.29 -13.77 -4.71
C VAL A 112 4.19 -14.51 -3.95
N GLY A 113 4.40 -15.79 -3.68
CA GLY A 113 3.52 -16.63 -2.90
C GLY A 113 4.23 -17.15 -1.67
N GLY A 114 3.52 -17.22 -0.55
CA GLY A 114 4.04 -17.75 0.69
C GLY A 114 3.05 -18.67 1.39
N CYS A 115 3.57 -19.52 2.26
CA CYS A 115 2.78 -20.38 3.12
C CYS A 115 3.26 -20.31 4.56
N LEU A 116 2.35 -20.57 5.49
CA LEU A 116 2.65 -20.75 6.90
C LEU A 116 3.33 -22.12 7.10
N ASP A 117 4.50 -22.13 7.71
CA ASP A 117 5.21 -23.35 8.11
C ASP A 117 4.77 -23.87 9.49
N GLU A 118 5.43 -24.92 9.97
CA GLU A 118 5.14 -25.58 11.25
C GLU A 118 5.59 -24.72 12.45
N ASP A 119 6.59 -23.86 12.25
CA ASP A 119 7.09 -22.91 13.25
C ASP A 119 6.25 -21.62 13.33
N GLY A 120 5.18 -21.53 12.52
CA GLY A 120 4.31 -20.36 12.45
C GLY A 120 4.89 -19.19 11.67
N LYS A 121 5.96 -19.38 10.92
CA LYS A 121 6.57 -18.38 10.03
C LYS A 121 6.00 -18.47 8.63
N TRP A 122 6.05 -17.35 7.92
CA TRP A 122 5.60 -17.22 6.53
C TRP A 122 6.79 -17.31 5.59
N GLN A 123 6.91 -18.42 4.87
CA GLN A 123 8.01 -18.64 3.94
C GLN A 123 7.60 -18.41 2.48
N VAL A 124 8.46 -17.74 1.70
CA VAL A 124 8.27 -17.60 0.24
C VAL A 124 8.46 -18.95 -0.45
N ARG A 125 7.40 -19.43 -1.13
CA ARG A 125 7.36 -20.70 -1.87
C ARG A 125 6.96 -20.57 -3.33
N THR A 126 6.74 -19.35 -3.81
CA THR A 126 6.54 -19.10 -5.24
C THR A 126 7.07 -17.72 -5.55
N LEU A 127 7.88 -17.63 -6.60
CA LEU A 127 8.51 -16.37 -7.00
C LEU A 127 8.51 -16.28 -8.52
N ILE A 128 7.88 -15.23 -9.05
CA ILE A 128 7.95 -14.82 -10.45
C ILE A 128 8.21 -13.32 -10.43
N LEU A 129 9.43 -12.91 -10.80
CA LEU A 129 9.84 -11.52 -10.81
C LEU A 129 9.76 -10.88 -12.20
N GLU A 130 9.64 -11.68 -13.25
CA GLU A 130 9.55 -11.17 -14.62
C GLU A 130 8.23 -10.44 -14.88
N HIS A 131 8.33 -9.25 -15.48
CA HIS A 131 7.19 -8.43 -15.87
C HIS A 131 7.07 -8.35 -17.40
N ASN A 132 5.84 -8.37 -17.88
CA ASN A 132 5.52 -8.14 -19.29
C ASN A 132 5.26 -6.66 -19.64
N HIS A 133 5.67 -5.74 -18.77
CA HIS A 133 5.51 -4.31 -18.94
C HIS A 133 6.69 -3.57 -18.31
N GLY A 134 6.95 -2.36 -18.80
CA GLY A 134 7.97 -1.50 -18.19
C GLY A 134 7.67 -1.18 -16.73
N LEU A 135 8.73 -1.12 -15.93
CA LEU A 135 8.71 -0.70 -14.53
C LEU A 135 9.27 0.73 -14.45
N ASN A 136 8.68 1.58 -13.61
CA ASN A 136 9.12 2.96 -13.47
C ASN A 136 9.06 3.42 -12.01
N PRO A 137 10.19 3.41 -11.29
CA PRO A 137 10.26 3.84 -9.88
C PRO A 137 9.73 5.26 -9.66
N GLY A 138 9.98 6.19 -10.60
CA GLY A 138 9.50 7.57 -10.54
C GLY A 138 7.98 7.71 -10.63
N LYS A 139 7.25 6.66 -11.04
CA LYS A 139 5.78 6.65 -11.04
C LYS A 139 5.17 5.95 -9.82
N SER A 140 6.00 5.41 -8.92
CA SER A 140 5.56 4.60 -7.78
C SER A 140 4.65 5.35 -6.81
N MET A 141 4.93 6.63 -6.57
CA MET A 141 4.15 7.53 -5.71
C MET A 141 2.70 7.72 -6.17
N TYR A 142 2.44 7.60 -7.48
CA TYR A 142 1.10 7.81 -8.04
C TYR A 142 0.22 6.56 -7.92
N PHE A 143 0.79 5.39 -7.63
CA PHE A 143 0.01 4.16 -7.45
C PHE A 143 -0.86 4.25 -6.20
N ARG A 144 -2.15 3.93 -6.35
CA ARG A 144 -3.11 3.97 -5.24
C ARG A 144 -2.73 3.08 -4.06
N CYS A 145 -2.02 1.97 -4.29
CA CYS A 145 -1.54 1.08 -3.23
C CYS A 145 -0.40 1.67 -2.38
N ASN A 146 0.22 2.76 -2.86
CA ASN A 146 1.32 3.46 -2.20
C ASN A 146 0.85 4.76 -1.53
N ARG A 147 -0.40 5.20 -1.78
CA ARG A 147 -0.98 6.34 -1.07
C ARG A 147 -1.19 5.94 0.39
N ASN A 148 -0.67 6.74 1.32
CA ASN A 148 -0.95 6.53 2.72
C ASN A 148 -2.44 6.81 2.94
N SER A 149 -3.23 5.78 3.20
CA SER A 149 -4.61 5.98 3.64
C SER A 149 -4.54 6.68 4.99
N SER A 150 -5.20 7.84 5.14
CA SER A 150 -5.33 8.55 6.42
C SER A 150 -5.62 7.55 7.55
N SER A 151 -4.99 7.77 8.71
CA SER A 151 -5.13 6.95 9.92
C SER A 151 -6.59 6.62 10.25
N HIS A 152 -7.52 7.52 9.92
CA HIS A 152 -8.96 7.33 10.07
C HIS A 152 -9.50 6.11 9.28
N VAL A 153 -9.05 5.92 8.04
CA VAL A 153 -9.49 4.81 7.18
C VAL A 153 -8.89 3.48 7.63
N LYS A 154 -7.64 3.48 8.12
CA LYS A 154 -7.01 2.28 8.71
C LYS A 154 -7.78 1.84 9.97
N ARG A 155 -8.04 2.78 10.88
CA ARG A 155 -8.81 2.54 12.12
C ARG A 155 -10.24 2.04 11.85
N GLN A 156 -10.90 2.57 10.81
CA GLN A 156 -12.24 2.11 10.41
C GLN A 156 -12.21 0.65 9.91
N LEU A 157 -11.20 0.26 9.13
CA LEU A 157 -11.06 -1.12 8.64
C LEU A 157 -10.74 -2.10 9.78
N GLU A 158 -9.87 -1.72 10.72
CA GLU A 158 -9.57 -2.53 11.92
C GLU A 158 -10.80 -2.69 12.82
N THR A 159 -11.59 -1.62 12.98
CA THR A 159 -12.85 -1.66 13.73
C THR A 159 -13.86 -2.59 13.06
N ASN A 160 -13.92 -2.58 11.72
CA ASN A 160 -14.81 -3.44 10.94
C ASN A 160 -14.37 -4.91 10.93
N ASP A 161 -13.06 -5.19 10.89
CA ASP A 161 -12.51 -6.55 11.01
C ASP A 161 -12.80 -7.15 12.40
N ARG A 162 -12.66 -6.33 13.46
CA ARG A 162 -13.02 -6.71 14.83
C ARG A 162 -14.52 -6.92 15.01
N ALA A 163 -15.35 -6.08 14.40
CA ALA A 163 -16.81 -6.23 14.43
C ALA A 163 -17.26 -7.48 13.67
N GLY A 164 -16.66 -7.78 12.52
CA GLY A 164 -16.92 -9.00 11.75
C GLY A 164 -16.60 -10.27 12.53
N LYS A 165 -15.46 -10.29 13.25
CA LYS A 165 -15.10 -11.41 14.15
C LYS A 165 -16.08 -11.56 15.33
N LYS A 166 -16.56 -10.45 15.89
CA LYS A 166 -17.51 -10.46 17.02
C LYS A 166 -18.91 -10.93 16.60
N LEU A 167 -19.37 -10.53 15.42
CA LEU A 167 -20.63 -11.02 14.83
C LEU A 167 -20.57 -12.52 14.55
N LEU A 168 -19.45 -13.01 14.01
CA LEU A 168 -19.26 -14.45 13.76
C LEU A 168 -19.28 -15.26 15.07
N ASN A 169 -18.63 -14.76 16.13
CA ASN A 169 -18.67 -15.40 17.45
C ASN A 169 -20.08 -15.37 18.06
N MET A 170 -20.81 -14.26 17.97
CA MET A 170 -22.19 -14.17 18.49
C MET A 170 -23.15 -15.15 17.78
N MET A 171 -22.96 -15.39 16.49
CA MET A 171 -23.79 -16.33 15.73
C MET A 171 -23.52 -17.80 16.09
N MET A 172 -22.33 -18.13 16.62
CA MET A 172 -21.95 -19.49 16.99
C MET A 172 -22.27 -19.85 18.45
N SER A 173 -22.56 -18.87 19.31
CA SER A 173 -22.85 -19.08 20.75
C SER A 173 -24.32 -19.36 21.07
N HIS A 174 -25.20 -19.35 20.06
CA HIS A 174 -26.65 -19.53 20.22
C HIS A 174 -27.18 -20.80 19.52
N SER A 175 -26.34 -21.83 19.35
CA SER A 175 -26.73 -23.16 18.88
C SER A 175 -26.60 -24.20 19.98
#